data_AF-A0A2I0HVS1-F1
#
_entry.id   AF-A0A2I0HVS1-F1
#
_cell.length_a   1.000
_cell.length_b   1.000
_cell.length_c   1.000
_cell.angle_alpha   90.00
_cell.angle_beta   90.00
_cell.angle_gamma   90.00
#
_symmetry.space_group_name_H-M   'P 1'
#
loop_
_entity.id
_entity.type
_entity.pdbx_description
1 polymer ?
#
loop_
_entity_poly.entity_id
_entity_poly.type
_entity_poly.pdbx_seq_one_letter_code
_entity_poly.pdbx_strand_id
1 'polypeptide(L)'
;MANSKSVLPFLLAITTMLVIQGYLIDQAMSQSCPAQLSNLNVCAPFVVPGAPTTAPSSDCCNALQSVSHDCLCSTLRIASRLPTQCQIPPLSCTA
;
A
#
# COMPACT_ATOMS: atom_id res chain seq x y z
N MET A 1 -50.88 -20.79 7.92
CA MET A 1 -50.74 -19.53 8.68
C MET A 1 -49.26 -19.21 8.76
N ALA A 2 -48.75 -18.35 7.88
CA ALA A 2 -47.33 -18.03 7.83
C ALA A 2 -46.96 -17.23 9.09
N ASN A 3 -46.09 -17.80 9.92
CA ASN A 3 -45.64 -17.18 11.16
C ASN A 3 -44.66 -16.05 10.82
N SER A 4 -45.20 -14.91 10.38
CA SER A 4 -44.47 -13.68 10.03
C SER A 4 -44.00 -12.95 11.30
N LYS A 5 -43.27 -13.66 12.17
CA LYS A 5 -42.66 -13.09 13.37
C LYS A 5 -41.13 -13.15 13.20
N SER A 6 -40.55 -11.98 12.99
CA SER A 6 -39.10 -11.70 13.03
C SER A 6 -38.24 -12.17 11.85
N VAL A 7 -38.52 -11.65 10.63
CA VAL A 7 -37.49 -11.51 9.58
C VAL A 7 -36.63 -10.25 9.75
N LEU A 8 -37.14 -9.25 10.48
CA LEU A 8 -36.44 -7.98 10.73
C LEU A 8 -35.09 -8.11 11.46
N PRO A 9 -34.96 -8.89 12.56
CA PRO A 9 -33.65 -9.06 13.22
C PRO A 9 -32.66 -9.85 12.34
N PHE A 10 -33.18 -10.75 11.50
CA PHE A 10 -32.36 -11.55 10.59
C PHE A 10 -31.76 -10.69 9.46
N LEU A 11 -32.58 -9.80 8.88
CA LEU A 11 -32.13 -8.84 7.87
C LEU A 11 -31.09 -7.86 8.45
N LEU A 12 -31.30 -7.37 9.68
CA LEU A 12 -30.34 -6.50 10.38
C LEU A 12 -28.99 -7.21 10.60
N ALA A 13 -29.01 -8.47 11.05
CA ALA A 13 -27.79 -9.26 11.25
C ALA A 13 -27.02 -9.51 9.94
N ILE A 14 -27.72 -9.71 8.82
CA ILE A 14 -27.09 -9.87 7.51
C ILE A 14 -26.42 -8.56 7.08
N THR A 15 -27.11 -7.42 7.22
CA THR A 15 -26.55 -6.11 6.84
C THR A 15 -25.31 -5.74 7.65
N THR A 16 -25.30 -6.02 8.96
CA THR A 16 -24.10 -5.77 9.77
C THR A 16 -22.96 -6.69 9.36
N MET A 17 -23.21 -7.97 9.10
CA MET A 17 -22.20 -8.91 8.60
C MET A 17 -21.60 -8.54 7.24
N LEU A 18 -22.35 -7.85 6.37
CA LEU A 18 -21.85 -7.36 5.08
C LEU A 18 -20.94 -6.14 5.24
N VAL A 19 -21.29 -5.18 6.12
CA VAL A 19 -20.47 -3.99 6.42
C VAL A 19 -19.14 -4.41 7.04
N ILE A 20 -19.22 -5.20 8.12
CA ILE A 20 -18.49 -6.46 8.26
C ILE A 20 -17.23 -6.72 7.40
N GLN A 21 -17.50 -7.43 6.31
CA GLN A 21 -16.48 -7.94 5.40
C GLN A 21 -15.88 -6.83 4.54
N GLY A 22 -16.65 -5.78 4.24
CA GLY A 22 -16.17 -4.63 3.45
C GLY A 22 -14.98 -3.91 4.09
N TYR A 23 -15.00 -3.71 5.41
CA TYR A 23 -13.88 -3.06 6.10
C TYR A 23 -12.64 -3.93 6.22
N LEU A 24 -12.77 -5.27 6.26
CA LEU A 24 -11.61 -6.17 6.32
C LEU A 24 -10.84 -6.17 4.99
N ILE A 25 -11.55 -6.05 3.87
CA ILE A 25 -10.95 -6.03 2.54
C ILE A 25 -10.15 -4.73 2.33
N ASP A 26 -10.67 -3.60 2.80
CA ASP A 26 -9.99 -2.30 2.72
C ASP A 26 -8.71 -2.27 3.60
N GLN A 27 -8.80 -2.84 4.80
CA GLN A 27 -7.69 -2.96 5.73
C GLN A 27 -6.61 -3.96 5.26
N ALA A 28 -6.99 -5.03 4.56
CA ALA A 28 -6.04 -5.98 3.99
C ALA A 28 -5.19 -5.33 2.88
N MET A 29 -5.77 -4.42 2.08
CA MET A 29 -5.02 -3.66 1.07
C MET A 29 -4.14 -2.57 1.70
N SER A 30 -4.58 -1.96 2.82
CA SER A 30 -3.79 -0.91 3.50
C SER A 30 -2.63 -1.47 4.31
N GLN A 31 -2.76 -2.67 4.90
CA GLN A 31 -1.70 -3.37 5.64
C GLN A 31 -0.66 -4.03 4.71
N SER A 32 -1.00 -4.30 3.45
CA SER A 32 -0.09 -4.96 2.52
C SER A 32 0.98 -4.03 1.96
N CYS A 33 0.69 -2.74 1.78
CA CYS A 33 1.64 -1.80 1.17
C CYS A 33 2.92 -1.58 2.00
N PRO A 34 2.87 -1.31 3.33
CA PRO A 34 4.07 -1.20 4.15
C PRO A 34 4.91 -2.49 4.17
N ALA A 35 4.25 -3.65 4.25
CA ALA A 35 4.92 -4.96 4.22
C ALA A 35 5.60 -5.23 2.87
N GLN A 36 4.93 -4.92 1.75
CA GLN A 36 5.49 -5.02 0.41
C GLN A 36 6.67 -4.06 0.20
N LEU A 37 6.57 -2.82 0.68
CA LEU A 37 7.67 -1.85 0.64
C LEU A 37 8.87 -2.29 1.46
N SER A 38 8.65 -2.98 2.58
CA SER A 38 9.76 -3.50 3.39
C SER A 38 10.64 -4.50 2.62
N ASN A 39 10.05 -5.24 1.68
CA ASN A 39 10.81 -6.16 0.82
C ASN A 39 11.75 -5.41 -0.14
N LEU A 40 11.48 -4.13 -0.44
CA LEU A 40 12.37 -3.30 -1.28
C LEU A 40 13.67 -2.90 -0.56
N ASN A 41 13.86 -3.26 0.71
CA ASN A 41 15.11 -2.96 1.41
C ASN A 41 16.33 -3.63 0.75
N VAL A 42 16.14 -4.72 0.00
CA VAL A 42 17.18 -5.33 -0.84
C VAL A 42 17.67 -4.39 -1.97
N CYS A 43 16.85 -3.40 -2.35
CA CYS A 43 17.19 -2.40 -3.36
C CYS A 43 18.01 -1.22 -2.82
N ALA A 44 18.18 -1.11 -1.50
CA ALA A 44 18.90 -0.01 -0.85
C ALA A 44 20.27 0.34 -1.47
N PRO A 45 21.17 -0.62 -1.77
CA PRO A 45 22.49 -0.28 -2.32
C PRO A 45 22.44 0.30 -3.74
N PHE A 46 21.33 0.14 -4.47
CA PHE A 46 21.20 0.57 -5.86
C PHE A 46 20.53 1.95 -6.02
N VAL A 47 19.96 2.49 -4.94
CA VAL A 47 19.22 3.77 -4.95
C VAL A 47 19.96 4.90 -4.25
N VAL A 48 21.21 4.67 -3.84
CA VAL A 48 22.05 5.66 -3.16
C VAL A 48 23.09 6.21 -4.15
N PRO A 49 23.22 7.53 -4.30
CA PRO A 49 24.28 8.14 -5.12
C PRO A 49 25.67 7.68 -4.68
N GLY A 50 26.54 7.41 -5.66
CA GLY A 50 27.92 6.97 -5.40
C GLY A 50 28.08 5.46 -5.16
N ALA A 51 27.01 4.67 -5.32
CA ALA A 51 27.11 3.22 -5.32
C ALA A 51 28.00 2.71 -6.47
N PRO A 52 28.83 1.68 -6.23
CA PRO A 52 29.74 1.13 -7.25
C PRO A 52 29.00 0.40 -8.38
N THR A 53 27.76 0.00 -8.14
CA THR A 53 26.90 -0.72 -9.10
C THR A 53 25.56 0.01 -9.21
N THR A 54 25.29 0.58 -10.38
CA THR A 54 24.01 1.25 -10.70
C THR A 54 22.97 0.30 -11.28
N ALA A 55 23.39 -0.90 -11.69
CA ALA A 55 22.48 -1.94 -12.18
C ALA A 55 21.88 -2.72 -10.99
N PRO A 56 20.54 -2.81 -10.87
CA PRO A 56 19.90 -3.56 -9.80
C PRO A 56 20.15 -5.07 -9.93
N SER A 57 20.18 -5.77 -8.79
CA SER A 57 20.19 -7.25 -8.78
C SER A 57 18.84 -7.83 -9.22
N SER A 58 18.83 -9.09 -9.64
CA SER A 58 17.59 -9.82 -9.93
C SER A 58 16.64 -9.85 -8.73
N ASP A 59 17.17 -9.96 -7.52
CA ASP A 59 16.37 -9.98 -6.29
C ASP A 59 15.67 -8.65 -6.04
N CYS A 60 16.35 -7.52 -6.30
CA CYS A 60 15.74 -6.20 -6.24
C CYS A 60 14.64 -6.05 -7.30
N CYS A 61 14.88 -6.48 -8.54
CA CYS A 61 13.86 -6.43 -9.59
C CYS A 61 12.63 -7.30 -9.26
N ASN A 62 12.84 -8.51 -8.72
CA ASN A 62 11.75 -9.40 -8.31
C ASN A 62 10.96 -8.84 -7.13
N ALA A 63 11.65 -8.27 -6.13
CA ALA A 63 11.00 -7.59 -5.02
C ALA A 63 10.16 -6.41 -5.52
N LEU A 64 10.69 -5.61 -6.44
CA LEU A 64 9.98 -4.47 -7.03
C LEU A 64 8.71 -4.89 -7.78
N GLN A 65 8.77 -5.99 -8.54
CA GLN A 65 7.62 -6.54 -9.25
C GLN A 65 6.52 -7.09 -8.31
N SER A 66 6.88 -7.47 -7.08
CA SER A 66 5.94 -7.99 -6.08
C SER A 66 5.13 -6.91 -5.38
N VAL A 67 5.51 -5.64 -5.51
CA VAL A 67 4.80 -4.50 -4.92
C VAL A 67 3.68 -4.06 -5.86
N SER A 68 2.50 -3.79 -5.30
CA SER A 68 1.39 -3.28 -6.11
C SER A 68 1.71 -1.90 -6.69
N HIS A 69 1.30 -1.69 -7.94
CA HIS A 69 1.55 -0.43 -8.66
C HIS A 69 0.95 0.78 -7.92
N ASP A 70 -0.27 0.67 -7.40
CA ASP A 70 -0.92 1.73 -6.62
C ASP A 70 -0.15 2.05 -5.33
N CYS A 71 0.39 1.04 -4.65
CA CYS A 71 1.23 1.23 -3.46
C CYS A 71 2.51 2.01 -3.82
N LEU A 72 3.20 1.63 -4.90
CA LEU A 72 4.39 2.34 -5.38
C LEU A 72 4.08 3.79 -5.73
N CYS A 73 3.04 4.03 -6.54
CA CYS A 73 2.66 5.38 -6.96
C CYS A 73 2.26 6.26 -5.78
N SER A 74 1.45 5.74 -4.85
CA SER A 74 1.05 6.48 -3.66
C SER A 74 2.26 6.82 -2.79
N THR A 75 3.16 5.87 -2.59
CA THR A 75 4.38 6.06 -1.79
C THR A 75 5.30 7.10 -2.41
N LEU A 76 5.58 7.04 -3.71
CA LEU A 76 6.40 8.03 -4.41
C LEU A 76 5.79 9.44 -4.36
N ARG A 77 4.46 9.54 -4.50
CA ARG A 77 3.74 10.80 -4.35
C ARG A 77 3.82 11.37 -2.93
N ILE A 78 3.77 10.52 -1.91
CA ILE A 78 3.96 10.94 -0.51
C ILE A 78 5.41 11.38 -0.31
N ALA A 79 6.38 10.55 -0.72
CA ALA A 79 7.81 10.80 -0.57
C ALA A 79 8.26 12.12 -1.23
N SER A 80 7.77 12.43 -2.43
CA SER A 80 8.07 13.69 -3.12
C SER A 80 7.52 14.94 -2.41
N ARG A 81 6.48 14.79 -1.58
CA ARG A 81 5.89 15.89 -0.80
C ARG A 81 6.45 16.02 0.61
N LEU A 82 7.12 14.97 1.13
CA LEU A 82 7.71 14.98 2.47
C LEU A 82 8.69 16.15 2.68
N PRO A 83 9.61 16.48 1.75
CA PRO A 83 10.52 17.60 1.92
C PRO A 83 9.79 18.91 2.22
N THR A 84 8.74 19.23 1.45
CA THR A 84 7.93 20.44 1.66
C THR A 84 7.21 20.42 3.01
N GLN A 85 6.69 19.27 3.44
CA GLN A 85 6.09 19.12 4.77
C GLN A 85 7.10 19.34 5.90
N CYS A 86 8.36 18.98 5.67
CA CYS A 86 9.48 19.21 6.58
C CYS A 86 10.15 20.58 6.38
N GLN A 87 9.55 21.51 5.63
CA GLN A 87 10.10 22.84 5.33
C GLN A 87 11.46 22.81 4.60
N ILE A 88 11.75 21.73 3.90
CA ILE A 88 12.92 21.55 3.03
C ILE A 88 12.53 21.99 1.61
N PRO A 89 13.44 22.64 0.85
CA PRO A 89 13.19 22.96 -0.54
C PRO A 89 12.67 21.76 -1.35
N PRO A 90 11.71 21.98 -2.27
CA PRO A 90 11.13 20.91 -3.06
C PRO A 90 12.20 20.25 -3.96
N LEU A 91 12.12 18.94 -4.11
CA LEU A 91 13.04 18.17 -4.94
C LEU A 91 12.82 18.55 -6.41
N SER A 92 13.88 19.02 -7.06
CA SER A 92 13.93 19.36 -8.49
C SER A 92 14.92 18.41 -9.18
N CYS A 93 14.52 17.16 -9.40
CA CYS A 93 15.40 16.17 -10.01
C CYS A 93 15.44 16.39 -11.53
N THR A 94 16.62 16.70 -12.07
CA THR A 94 16.89 16.61 -13.52
C THR A 94 17.35 15.19 -13.81
N ALA A 95 16.81 14.59 -14.88
CA ALA A 95 17.12 13.22 -15.29
C ALA A 95 18.52 13.11 -15.92
#